data_AF-A0A536J2C4-F1
#
_entry.id   AF-A0A536J2C4-F1
#
_cell.length_a   1.000
_cell.length_b   1.000
_cell.length_c   1.000
_cell.angle_alpha   90.00
_cell.angle_beta   90.00
_cell.angle_gamma   90.00
#
_symmetry.space_group_name_H-M   'P 1'
#
loop_
_entity.id
_entity.type
_entity.pdbx_description
1 polymer ?
#
loop_
_entity_poly.entity_id
_entity_poly.type
_entity_poly.pdbx_seq_one_letter_code
_entity_poly.pdbx_strand_id
1 'polypeptide(L)'
;MSLIRFALPTVALLAFLFGADAVQAGGPPAYEQAFVLGQTVTINAIEVPQVANERALADFYQVVYPIDWAARGLNPQCQPCDHDGQGIDFIDFHDHVLDSMPSSPGHGEFSPLWKVFLVIPAYDFITGSSTTHSNLDVSNAFAAVLPATSETAVDALLAERLPDGAPVAVEVDIHHYFVCAVVGKGAGR
;
A
#
# COMPACT_ATOMS: atom_id res chain seq x y z
N MET A 1 15.63 3.49 -19.06
CA MET A 1 16.13 2.19 -18.55
C MET A 1 14.88 1.39 -18.19
N SER A 2 14.72 0.18 -18.75
CA SER A 2 13.49 -0.60 -18.65
C SER A 2 13.43 -1.29 -17.28
N LEU A 3 12.45 -0.93 -16.45
CA LEU A 3 12.15 -1.64 -15.22
C LEU A 3 11.56 -3.01 -15.57
N ILE A 4 12.18 -4.08 -15.06
CA ILE A 4 11.72 -5.44 -15.24
C ILE A 4 10.53 -5.63 -14.29
N ARG A 5 9.31 -5.66 -14.84
CA ARG A 5 8.10 -6.07 -14.12
C ARG A 5 8.17 -7.58 -13.93
N PHE A 6 8.42 -8.03 -12.71
CA PHE A 6 8.33 -9.45 -12.36
C PHE A 6 6.87 -9.81 -12.15
N ALA A 7 6.28 -10.56 -13.08
CA ALA A 7 5.03 -11.27 -12.83
C ALA A 7 5.33 -12.47 -11.92
N LEU A 8 4.92 -12.41 -10.65
CA LEU A 8 5.04 -13.53 -9.73
C LEU A 8 4.05 -14.65 -10.13
N PRO A 9 4.44 -15.93 -10.02
CA PRO A 9 3.55 -17.06 -10.27
C PRO A 9 2.49 -17.19 -9.17
N THR A 10 1.27 -17.50 -9.59
CA THR A 10 -0.02 -17.47 -8.87
C THR A 10 -0.17 -18.48 -7.70
N VAL A 11 0.91 -18.94 -7.07
CA VAL A 11 0.85 -20.12 -6.16
C VAL A 11 1.25 -19.82 -4.70
N ALA A 12 1.49 -18.56 -4.33
CA ALA A 12 1.87 -18.20 -2.95
C ALA A 12 0.76 -17.60 -2.07
N LEU A 13 -0.52 -17.63 -2.48
CA LEU A 13 -1.63 -16.97 -1.76
C LEU A 13 -2.65 -17.94 -1.13
N LEU A 14 -2.26 -19.18 -0.83
CA LEU A 14 -3.23 -20.27 -0.55
C LEU A 14 -2.95 -21.08 0.73
N ALA A 15 -2.36 -20.47 1.76
CA ALA A 15 -2.05 -21.20 2.99
C ALA A 15 -2.25 -20.39 4.28
N PHE A 16 -3.39 -19.72 4.48
CA PHE A 16 -3.79 -19.24 5.81
C PHE A 16 -5.31 -19.36 6.02
N LEU A 17 -5.81 -20.60 6.01
CA LEU A 17 -7.11 -20.93 6.60
C LEU A 17 -6.80 -21.66 7.91
N PHE A 18 -7.25 -21.10 9.04
CA PHE A 18 -7.74 -21.75 10.27
C PHE A 18 -7.43 -20.87 11.50
N GLY A 19 -8.44 -20.11 11.92
CA GLY A 19 -8.41 -19.33 13.16
C GLY A 19 -9.65 -18.45 13.28
N ALA A 20 -10.80 -19.06 13.60
CA ALA A 20 -12.04 -18.34 13.80
C ALA A 20 -12.05 -17.61 15.16
N ASP A 21 -11.98 -16.28 15.11
CA ASP A 21 -12.72 -15.41 16.01
C ASP A 21 -13.38 -14.33 15.15
N ALA A 22 -14.72 -14.34 15.12
CA ALA A 22 -15.51 -13.44 14.30
C ALA A 22 -15.48 -12.03 14.91
N VAL A 23 -14.48 -11.24 14.54
CA VAL A 23 -14.61 -9.78 14.56
C VAL A 23 -15.51 -9.44 13.38
N GLN A 24 -16.64 -8.82 13.67
CA GLN A 24 -17.57 -8.39 12.64
C GLN A 24 -16.90 -7.28 11.82
N ALA A 25 -16.38 -7.63 10.65
CA ALA A 25 -15.95 -6.70 9.62
C ALA A 25 -17.13 -5.78 9.26
N GLY A 26 -17.04 -4.51 9.67
CA GLY A 26 -17.77 -3.47 8.94
C GLY A 26 -17.24 -3.48 7.52
N GLY A 27 -18.10 -3.27 6.52
CA GLY A 27 -17.63 -3.09 5.14
C GLY A 27 -16.55 -1.99 5.06
N PRO A 28 -15.81 -1.91 3.94
CA PRO A 28 -14.72 -0.96 3.79
C PRO A 28 -15.14 0.43 4.26
N PRO A 29 -14.29 1.15 5.03
CA PRO A 29 -14.66 2.44 5.57
C PRO A 29 -15.17 3.33 4.45
N ALA A 30 -16.34 3.95 4.65
CA ALA A 30 -16.86 4.90 3.65
C ALA A 30 -15.87 6.06 3.41
N TYR A 31 -15.00 6.32 4.38
CA TYR A 31 -13.95 7.33 4.32
C TYR A 31 -12.67 6.87 4.99
N GLU A 32 -11.54 7.17 4.37
CA GLU A 32 -10.20 6.79 4.85
C GLU A 32 -9.25 7.97 4.81
N GLN A 33 -8.17 7.90 5.60
CA GLN A 33 -7.06 8.85 5.45
C GLN A 33 -6.16 8.41 4.32
N ALA A 34 -5.57 9.39 3.64
CA ALA A 34 -4.52 9.15 2.66
C ALA A 34 -3.55 10.33 2.60
N PHE A 35 -2.41 10.11 1.97
CA PHE A 35 -1.45 11.15 1.62
C PHE A 35 -1.54 11.51 0.15
N VAL A 36 -1.39 12.79 -0.14
CA VAL A 36 -1.17 13.28 -1.50
C VAL A 36 -0.29 14.52 -1.45
N LEU A 37 0.83 14.50 -2.19
CA LEU A 37 1.82 15.59 -2.21
C LEU A 37 2.25 16.07 -0.81
N GLY A 38 2.45 15.15 0.13
CA GLY A 38 2.88 15.45 1.51
C GLY A 38 1.76 15.89 2.45
N GLN A 39 0.51 15.95 1.99
CA GLN A 39 -0.64 16.36 2.80
C GLN A 39 -1.52 15.17 3.15
N THR A 40 -2.02 15.14 4.39
CA THR A 40 -3.08 14.21 4.78
C THR A 40 -4.43 14.70 4.28
N VAL A 41 -5.14 13.84 3.57
CA VAL A 41 -6.48 14.06 3.03
C VAL A 41 -7.44 12.96 3.52
N THR A 42 -8.74 13.21 3.37
CA THR A 42 -9.76 12.17 3.50
C THR A 42 -10.21 11.76 2.10
N ILE A 43 -10.31 10.46 1.84
CA ILE A 43 -10.86 9.91 0.60
C ILE A 43 -12.13 9.12 0.90
N ASN A 44 -13.04 9.02 -0.06
CA ASN A 44 -14.09 8.00 -0.06
C ASN A 44 -13.69 6.83 -0.99
N ALA A 45 -13.93 5.59 -0.60
CA ALA A 45 -13.66 4.43 -1.47
C ALA A 45 -14.97 3.84 -2.00
N ILE A 46 -15.12 3.80 -3.33
CA ILE A 46 -16.26 3.16 -4.00
C ILE A 46 -15.74 1.97 -4.78
N GLU A 47 -16.13 0.77 -4.33
CA GLU A 47 -15.86 -0.49 -5.01
C GLU A 47 -16.48 -0.53 -6.41
N VAL A 48 -15.73 -1.05 -7.37
CA VAL A 48 -16.16 -1.21 -8.76
C VAL A 48 -15.89 -2.64 -9.24
N PRO A 49 -16.48 -3.07 -10.38
CA PRO A 49 -16.09 -4.34 -10.99
C PRO A 49 -14.58 -4.38 -11.27
N GLN A 50 -13.94 -5.47 -10.87
CA GLN A 50 -12.49 -5.69 -10.97
C GLN A 50 -12.05 -6.06 -12.40
N VAL A 51 -12.42 -5.20 -13.36
CA VAL A 51 -12.11 -5.31 -14.77
C VAL A 51 -11.44 -4.02 -15.22
N ALA A 52 -10.15 -4.10 -15.52
CA ALA A 52 -9.37 -2.95 -15.93
C ALA A 52 -9.86 -2.37 -17.26
N ASN A 53 -10.03 -1.05 -17.32
CA ASN A 53 -10.03 -0.31 -18.57
C ASN A 53 -8.76 0.53 -18.59
N GLU A 54 -7.91 0.38 -19.61
CA GLU A 54 -6.63 1.12 -19.73
C GLU A 54 -6.82 2.65 -19.90
N ARG A 55 -8.06 3.14 -19.99
CA ARG A 55 -8.38 4.56 -20.14
C ARG A 55 -8.89 5.12 -18.81
N ALA A 56 -8.19 6.15 -18.31
CA ALA A 56 -8.44 6.89 -17.06
C ALA A 56 -8.05 6.16 -15.76
N LEU A 57 -6.85 5.57 -15.72
CA LEU A 57 -6.27 4.99 -14.50
C LEU A 57 -5.34 6.00 -13.79
N ALA A 58 -5.40 6.02 -12.47
CA ALA A 58 -4.44 6.67 -11.57
C ALA A 58 -3.93 5.62 -10.55
N ASP A 59 -2.73 5.80 -10.02
CA ASP A 59 -2.09 4.84 -9.13
C ASP A 59 -2.32 5.18 -7.65
N PHE A 60 -2.75 4.18 -6.90
CA PHE A 60 -2.95 4.23 -5.46
C PHE A 60 -2.02 3.22 -4.80
N TYR A 61 -1.21 3.70 -3.85
CA TYR A 61 -0.26 2.87 -3.14
C TYR A 61 -0.74 2.62 -1.71
N GLN A 62 -0.79 1.34 -1.33
CA GLN A 62 -0.83 0.91 0.06
C GLN A 62 0.60 0.64 0.52
N VAL A 63 1.17 1.56 1.31
CA VAL A 63 2.53 1.44 1.83
C VAL A 63 2.49 0.68 3.14
N VAL A 64 2.80 -0.62 3.08
CA VAL A 64 2.72 -1.55 4.21
C VAL A 64 3.90 -1.35 5.14
N TYR A 65 3.60 -1.21 6.43
CA TYR A 65 4.61 -0.98 7.45
C TYR A 65 5.35 -2.29 7.78
N PRO A 66 6.62 -2.21 8.21
CA PRO A 66 7.36 -3.37 8.72
C PRO A 66 6.60 -4.09 9.83
N ILE A 67 6.73 -5.41 9.92
CA ILE A 67 6.01 -6.23 10.93
C ILE A 67 6.27 -5.75 12.38
N ASP A 68 7.42 -5.12 12.62
CA ASP A 68 7.84 -4.57 13.91
C ASP A 68 7.56 -3.06 14.08
N TRP A 69 6.67 -2.48 13.27
CA TRP A 69 6.37 -1.03 13.25
C TRP A 69 6.02 -0.45 14.63
N ALA A 70 5.24 -1.19 15.43
CA ALA A 70 4.78 -0.72 16.74
C ALA A 70 5.96 -0.56 17.72
N ALA A 71 6.93 -1.48 17.66
CA ALA A 71 8.16 -1.40 18.47
C ALA A 71 9.06 -0.24 18.04
N ARG A 72 8.89 0.25 16.80
CA ARG A 72 9.61 1.41 16.24
C ARG A 72 8.92 2.74 16.53
N GLY A 73 7.74 2.74 17.16
CA GLY A 73 6.96 3.95 17.42
C GLY A 73 6.36 4.57 16.15
N LEU A 74 6.25 3.79 15.09
CA LEU A 74 5.55 4.16 13.86
C LEU A 74 4.04 4.06 14.07
N ASN A 75 3.24 4.71 13.23
CA ASN A 75 1.78 4.75 13.38
C ASN A 75 1.09 4.86 12.00
N PRO A 76 0.79 3.72 11.35
CA PRO A 76 0.11 3.72 10.06
C PRO A 76 -1.31 4.33 10.16
N GLN A 77 -1.80 4.88 9.05
CA GLN A 77 -3.16 5.41 8.92
C GLN A 77 -4.22 4.32 9.11
N CYS A 78 -3.99 3.15 8.51
CA CYS A 78 -4.81 1.96 8.67
C CYS A 78 -4.19 1.04 9.74
N GLN A 79 -4.89 0.80 10.84
CA GLN A 79 -4.41 -0.06 11.95
C GLN A 79 -5.52 -0.60 12.86
N PRO A 80 -5.93 -1.87 12.71
CA PRO A 80 -5.92 -2.65 11.46
C PRO A 80 -7.08 -2.20 10.55
N CYS A 81 -6.91 -2.32 9.23
CA CYS A 81 -8.02 -2.27 8.28
C CYS A 81 -8.10 -3.61 7.53
N ASP A 82 -8.83 -4.57 8.10
CA ASP A 82 -9.09 -5.89 7.52
C ASP A 82 -10.15 -5.77 6.41
N HIS A 83 -9.71 -5.37 5.21
CA HIS A 83 -10.61 -5.07 4.09
C HIS A 83 -11.31 -6.31 3.52
N ASP A 84 -10.67 -7.47 3.49
CA ASP A 84 -11.25 -8.70 2.90
C ASP A 84 -11.86 -9.64 3.97
N GLY A 85 -11.85 -9.26 5.25
CA GLY A 85 -12.43 -10.04 6.35
C GLY A 85 -11.70 -11.35 6.60
N GLN A 86 -10.41 -11.41 6.23
CA GLN A 86 -9.54 -12.57 6.33
C GLN A 86 -8.86 -12.69 7.70
N GLY A 87 -9.13 -11.73 8.61
CA GLY A 87 -8.43 -11.57 9.86
C GLY A 87 -7.20 -10.67 9.71
N ILE A 88 -6.60 -10.30 10.84
CA ILE A 88 -5.49 -9.35 10.86
C ILE A 88 -4.21 -10.02 10.37
N ASP A 89 -3.67 -9.53 9.25
CA ASP A 89 -2.34 -9.86 8.75
C ASP A 89 -1.44 -8.61 8.69
N PHE A 90 -0.22 -8.75 8.16
CA PHE A 90 0.74 -7.65 8.16
C PHE A 90 0.42 -6.56 7.12
N ILE A 91 -0.34 -6.87 6.06
CA ILE A 91 -0.70 -5.89 5.05
C ILE A 91 -1.79 -4.94 5.54
N ASP A 92 -2.57 -5.30 6.57
CA ASP A 92 -3.61 -4.45 7.18
C ASP A 92 -3.07 -3.20 7.90
N PHE A 93 -1.74 -3.07 8.00
CA PHE A 93 -1.05 -1.95 8.63
C PHE A 93 -0.30 -1.13 7.56
N HIS A 94 -0.99 -0.17 6.97
CA HIS A 94 -0.45 0.61 5.85
C HIS A 94 -0.91 2.07 5.87
N ASP A 95 -0.18 2.88 5.11
CA ASP A 95 -0.66 4.20 4.69
C ASP A 95 -1.22 4.12 3.28
N HIS A 96 -2.13 5.03 2.96
CA HIS A 96 -2.61 5.26 1.60
C HIS A 96 -1.85 6.41 0.98
N VAL A 97 -1.41 6.28 -0.27
CA VAL A 97 -0.74 7.35 -1.02
C VAL A 97 -1.33 7.42 -2.42
N LEU A 98 -1.81 8.59 -2.79
CA LEU A 98 -2.29 8.87 -4.13
C LEU A 98 -1.13 9.41 -4.96
N ASP A 99 -0.98 8.92 -6.20
CA ASP A 99 -0.02 9.46 -7.18
C ASP A 99 -0.27 10.96 -7.47
N SER A 100 -1.53 11.37 -7.42
CA SER A 100 -1.99 12.67 -7.84
C SER A 100 -3.24 13.11 -7.08
N MET A 101 -3.59 14.39 -7.17
CA MET A 101 -4.89 14.87 -6.69
C MET A 101 -5.92 14.86 -7.82
N PRO A 102 -7.19 14.59 -7.50
CA PRO A 102 -8.31 14.82 -8.41
C PRO A 102 -8.45 16.26 -8.95
N SER A 103 -7.75 17.23 -8.35
CA SER A 103 -7.74 18.63 -8.75
C SER A 103 -6.41 19.32 -8.42
N SER A 104 -6.20 20.54 -8.93
CA SER A 104 -4.93 21.28 -8.90
C SER A 104 -4.17 21.20 -7.55
N PRO A 105 -2.84 20.91 -7.56
CA PRO A 105 -1.98 20.76 -8.74
C PRO A 105 -2.06 19.38 -9.42
N GLY A 106 -2.97 18.50 -9.00
CA GLY A 106 -3.16 17.21 -9.67
C GLY A 106 -3.83 17.33 -11.05
N HIS A 107 -3.84 16.22 -11.79
CA HIS A 107 -4.17 16.16 -13.22
C HIS A 107 -5.66 16.38 -13.56
N GLY A 108 -6.49 16.76 -12.57
CA GLY A 108 -7.89 17.12 -12.76
C GLY A 108 -8.82 15.91 -12.86
N GLU A 109 -8.36 14.72 -12.46
CA GLU A 109 -9.17 13.52 -12.50
C GLU A 109 -10.12 13.49 -11.29
N PHE A 110 -11.30 14.09 -11.42
CA PHE A 110 -12.34 14.01 -10.38
C PHE A 110 -13.03 12.63 -10.31
N SER A 111 -12.59 11.66 -11.14
CA SER A 111 -13.21 10.33 -11.29
C SER A 111 -12.30 9.26 -11.97
N PRO A 112 -10.97 9.19 -11.73
CA PRO A 112 -10.16 8.12 -12.31
C PRO A 112 -10.49 6.82 -11.58
N LEU A 113 -10.35 5.73 -12.32
CA LEU A 113 -10.32 4.41 -11.73
C LEU A 113 -8.93 4.22 -11.12
N TRP A 114 -8.86 4.16 -9.79
CA TRP A 114 -7.61 3.99 -9.07
C TRP A 114 -7.19 2.54 -9.11
N LYS A 115 -5.95 2.29 -9.50
CA LYS A 115 -5.33 0.97 -9.47
C LYS A 115 -4.48 0.84 -8.23
N VAL A 116 -4.68 -0.24 -7.47
CA VAL A 116 -3.98 -0.45 -6.21
C VAL A 116 -2.69 -1.24 -6.39
N PHE A 117 -1.62 -0.68 -5.85
CA PHE A 117 -0.33 -1.34 -5.67
C PHE A 117 -0.02 -1.45 -4.18
N LEU A 118 0.43 -2.62 -3.74
CA LEU A 118 1.05 -2.76 -2.43
C LEU A 118 2.53 -2.41 -2.54
N VAL A 119 3.03 -1.56 -1.66
CA VAL A 119 4.46 -1.31 -1.47
C VAL A 119 4.85 -1.93 -0.15
N ILE A 120 5.55 -3.07 -0.21
CA ILE A 120 5.81 -3.92 0.95
C ILE A 120 7.31 -4.08 1.21
N PRO A 121 7.74 -4.27 2.47
CA PRO A 121 9.12 -4.59 2.78
C PRO A 121 9.57 -5.85 2.03
N ALA A 122 10.76 -5.81 1.44
CA ALA A 122 11.31 -6.87 0.59
C ALA A 122 11.83 -8.07 1.39
N TYR A 123 11.05 -8.59 2.34
CA TYR A 123 11.44 -9.70 3.21
C TYR A 123 11.71 -10.99 2.43
N ASP A 124 12.52 -11.87 3.02
CA ASP A 124 12.90 -13.17 2.45
C ASP A 124 11.72 -14.05 2.05
N PHE A 125 10.60 -13.97 2.79
CA PHE A 125 9.39 -14.76 2.48
C PHE A 125 8.59 -14.19 1.29
N ILE A 126 8.95 -13.00 0.81
CA ILE A 126 8.38 -12.33 -0.37
C ILE A 126 9.34 -12.47 -1.56
N THR A 127 10.63 -12.19 -1.35
CA THR A 127 11.63 -12.06 -2.41
C THR A 127 12.54 -13.30 -2.58
N GLY A 128 12.45 -14.26 -1.64
CA GLY A 128 13.32 -15.42 -1.55
C GLY A 128 14.44 -15.21 -0.52
N SER A 129 14.92 -16.31 0.07
CA SER A 129 15.90 -16.25 1.16
C SER A 129 17.23 -15.60 0.75
N SER A 130 17.63 -14.58 1.51
CA SER A 130 18.96 -13.98 1.44
C SER A 130 19.98 -14.71 2.31
N THR A 131 21.24 -14.67 1.89
CA THR A 131 22.39 -15.10 2.71
C THR A 131 23.30 -13.94 3.11
N THR A 132 22.99 -12.72 2.65
CA THR A 132 23.84 -11.53 2.76
C THR A 132 23.23 -10.41 3.59
N HIS A 133 21.91 -10.46 3.83
CA HIS A 133 21.19 -9.55 4.71
C HIS A 133 20.07 -10.30 5.45
N SER A 134 19.50 -9.66 6.46
CA SER A 134 18.36 -10.18 7.23
C SER A 134 17.09 -9.37 6.98
N ASN A 135 15.94 -9.93 7.34
CA ASN A 135 14.67 -9.18 7.40
C ASN A 135 14.75 -7.96 8.34
N LEU A 136 15.61 -8.00 9.37
CA LEU A 136 15.80 -6.84 10.23
C LEU A 136 16.50 -5.69 9.49
N ASP A 137 17.46 -5.99 8.61
CA ASP A 137 18.12 -4.98 7.78
C ASP A 137 17.12 -4.32 6.82
N VAL A 138 16.24 -5.13 6.20
CA VAL A 138 15.12 -4.64 5.38
C VAL A 138 14.18 -3.77 6.20
N SER A 139 13.71 -4.24 7.37
CA SER A 139 12.84 -3.46 8.26
C SER A 139 13.47 -2.13 8.66
N ASN A 140 14.77 -2.12 8.97
CA ASN A 140 15.48 -0.90 9.38
C ASN A 140 15.55 0.12 8.24
N ALA A 141 15.93 -0.32 7.04
CA ALA A 141 16.02 0.55 5.88
C ALA A 141 14.63 1.06 5.45
N PHE A 142 13.63 0.19 5.45
CA PHE A 142 12.25 0.54 5.10
C PHE A 142 11.66 1.55 6.09
N ALA A 143 11.79 1.28 7.40
CA ALA A 143 11.27 2.16 8.45
C ALA A 143 11.92 3.55 8.45
N ALA A 144 13.18 3.66 8.02
CA ALA A 144 13.91 4.93 8.04
C ALA A 144 13.34 5.99 7.08
N VAL A 145 12.52 5.57 6.11
CA VAL A 145 11.93 6.45 5.09
C VAL A 145 10.41 6.58 5.22
N LEU A 146 9.82 6.01 6.27
CA LEU A 146 8.40 6.15 6.57
C LEU A 146 8.11 7.38 7.46
N PRO A 147 6.92 8.00 7.32
CA PRO A 147 5.88 7.69 6.33
C PRO A 147 6.24 8.19 4.93
N ALA A 148 5.91 7.41 3.89
CA ALA A 148 6.05 7.82 2.50
C ALA A 148 4.82 8.64 2.08
N THR A 149 4.86 9.97 2.21
CA THR A 149 3.66 10.82 2.10
C THR A 149 3.37 11.36 0.69
N SER A 150 3.98 10.82 -0.36
CA SER A 150 3.82 11.28 -1.74
C SER A 150 4.33 10.23 -2.73
N GLU A 151 3.87 10.26 -3.98
CA GLU A 151 4.39 9.42 -5.07
C GLU A 151 5.93 9.44 -5.14
N THR A 152 6.54 10.63 -5.13
CA THR A 152 8.01 10.75 -5.15
C THR A 152 8.69 10.07 -3.95
N ALA A 153 8.03 10.04 -2.78
CA ALA A 153 8.56 9.33 -1.62
C ALA A 153 8.37 7.80 -1.75
N VAL A 154 7.29 7.36 -2.39
CA VAL A 154 7.08 5.95 -2.76
C VAL A 154 8.13 5.50 -3.79
N ASP A 155 8.36 6.30 -4.83
CA ASP A 155 9.42 6.05 -5.82
C ASP A 155 10.81 5.96 -5.17
N ALA A 156 11.10 6.87 -4.24
CA ALA A 156 12.36 6.86 -3.49
C ALA A 156 12.48 5.58 -2.65
N LEU A 157 11.43 5.17 -1.95
CA LEU A 157 11.37 3.92 -1.20
C LEU A 157 11.59 2.69 -2.11
N LEU A 158 10.97 2.65 -3.29
CA LEU A 158 11.14 1.58 -4.28
C LEU A 158 12.54 1.58 -4.92
N ALA A 159 13.21 2.73 -4.96
CA ALA A 159 14.58 2.87 -5.43
C ALA A 159 15.63 2.54 -4.35
N GLU A 160 15.25 2.51 -3.07
CA GLU A 160 16.15 2.25 -1.94
C GLU A 160 16.77 0.84 -2.03
N ARG A 161 18.06 0.75 -1.70
CA ARG A 161 18.85 -0.48 -1.75
C ARG A 161 19.64 -0.68 -0.47
N LEU A 162 19.70 -1.94 -0.02
CA LEU A 162 20.65 -2.36 1.00
C LEU A 162 22.09 -2.26 0.47
N PRO A 163 23.12 -2.30 1.36
CA PRO A 163 24.53 -2.22 0.94
C PRO A 163 24.98 -3.31 -0.04
N ASP A 164 24.32 -4.47 -0.04
CA ASP A 164 24.57 -5.56 -0.99
C ASP A 164 23.82 -5.41 -2.32
N GLY A 165 23.08 -4.31 -2.50
CA GLY A 165 22.31 -3.99 -3.70
C GLY A 165 20.91 -4.62 -3.74
N ALA A 166 20.47 -5.32 -2.69
CA ALA A 166 19.12 -5.86 -2.62
C ALA A 166 18.07 -4.74 -2.48
N PRO A 167 16.86 -4.90 -3.03
CA PRO A 167 15.77 -3.95 -2.83
C PRO A 167 15.34 -3.91 -1.37
N VAL A 168 14.97 -2.72 -0.88
CA VAL A 168 14.35 -2.55 0.45
C VAL A 168 12.84 -2.75 0.40
N ALA A 169 12.21 -2.34 -0.71
CA ALA A 169 10.78 -2.47 -0.95
C ALA A 169 10.50 -3.16 -2.29
N VAL A 170 9.34 -3.80 -2.39
CA VAL A 170 8.80 -4.29 -3.66
C VAL A 170 7.38 -3.75 -3.88
N GLU A 171 7.06 -3.48 -5.14
CA GLU A 171 5.72 -3.11 -5.58
C GLU A 171 4.99 -4.36 -6.09
N VAL A 172 3.75 -4.56 -5.64
CA VAL A 172 2.90 -5.69 -6.03
C VAL A 172 1.58 -5.17 -6.60
N ASP A 173 1.33 -5.50 -7.86
CA ASP A 173 0.03 -5.28 -8.51
C ASP A 173 -0.98 -6.33 -8.06
N ILE A 174 -1.89 -5.93 -7.17
CA ILE A 174 -2.93 -6.82 -6.66
C ILE A 174 -4.16 -6.90 -7.57
N HIS A 175 -4.13 -6.21 -8.72
CA HIS A 175 -5.23 -6.16 -9.68
C HIS A 175 -6.55 -5.70 -9.06
N HIS A 176 -6.46 -4.85 -8.04
CA HIS A 176 -7.61 -4.25 -7.37
C HIS A 176 -7.80 -2.81 -7.84
N TYR A 177 -9.06 -2.44 -8.07
CA TYR A 177 -9.47 -1.16 -8.61
C TYR A 177 -10.65 -0.59 -7.83
N PHE A 178 -10.64 0.73 -7.61
CA PHE A 178 -11.75 1.44 -6.98
C PHE A 178 -11.84 2.87 -7.49
N VAL A 179 -12.95 3.55 -7.21
CA VAL A 179 -13.09 4.99 -7.47
C VAL A 179 -12.99 5.71 -6.15
N CYS A 180 -12.11 6.71 -6.06
CA CYS A 180 -12.08 7.64 -4.94
C CYS A 180 -11.97 9.09 -5.36
N ALA A 181 -12.48 9.96 -4.49
CA ALA A 181 -12.27 11.39 -4.53
C ALA A 181 -11.69 11.86 -3.19
N VAL A 182 -10.85 12.89 -3.25
CA VAL A 182 -10.48 13.66 -2.06
C VAL A 182 -11.69 14.48 -1.63
N VAL A 183 -12.19 14.21 -0.43
CA VAL A 183 -13.37 14.87 0.13
C VAL A 183 -12.96 15.94 1.15
N GLY A 184 -13.86 16.91 1.37
CA GLY A 184 -13.62 18.02 2.28
C GLY A 184 -13.27 17.57 3.70
N LYS A 185 -12.44 18.37 4.38
CA LYS A 185 -11.99 18.11 5.76
C LYS A 185 -13.21 17.94 6.68
N GLY A 186 -13.43 16.72 7.19
CA GLY A 186 -14.55 16.39 8.08
C GLY A 186 -15.66 15.53 7.47
N ALA A 187 -15.54 15.07 6.21
CA ALA A 187 -16.54 14.19 5.58
C ALA A 187 -16.70 12.81 6.24
N GLY A 188 -15.70 12.36 7.03
CA GLY A 188 -15.72 11.11 7.80
C GLY A 188 -15.88 11.29 9.31
N ARG A 189 -16.49 12.39 9.76
CA ARG A 189 -16.80 12.63 11.20
C ARG A 189 -18.28 12.53 11.48
#